data_AF-A0A0G4E951-F1
#
_entry.id   AF-A0A0G4E951-F1
#
_cell.length_a   1.000
_cell.length_b   1.000
_cell.length_c   1.000
_cell.angle_alpha   90.00
_cell.angle_beta   90.00
_cell.angle_gamma   90.00
#
_symmetry.space_group_name_H-M   'P 1'
#
loop_
_entity.id
_entity.type
_entity.pdbx_description
1 polymer ?
#
loop_
_entity_poly.entity_id
_entity_poly.type
_entity_poly.pdbx_seq_one_letter_code
_entity_poly.pdbx_strand_id
1 'polypeptide(L)'
;MATPTDPETLVFLASRRLESAASPEYTMTSAMKHDPEHYDRAYMLCRGMGSPHSQCTGLPVDTYITPQHPLYKEFRSELLSGMDCMTEHRDESKCHHFTEGLYKKLTWKAPEPTTTQKAATFLGKLVGIKPQPTS
;
A
#
# COMPACT_ATOMS: atom_id res chain seq x y z
N MET A 1 4.34 17.58 -30.68
CA MET A 1 4.57 16.63 -29.56
C MET A 1 5.95 16.04 -29.76
N ALA A 2 6.96 16.55 -29.07
CA ALA A 2 8.33 16.06 -29.19
C ALA A 2 8.54 14.99 -28.12
N THR A 3 8.77 13.74 -28.52
CA THR A 3 9.18 12.66 -27.63
C THR A 3 10.63 12.89 -27.22
N PRO A 4 10.95 13.06 -25.92
CA PRO A 4 12.32 13.22 -25.49
C PRO A 4 13.07 11.89 -25.65
N THR A 5 14.16 11.90 -26.42
CA THR A 5 15.03 10.74 -26.71
C THR A 5 16.22 10.62 -25.75
N ASP A 6 16.39 11.56 -24.81
CA ASP A 6 17.54 11.57 -23.91
C ASP A 6 17.27 10.81 -22.60
N PRO A 7 18.16 9.88 -22.19
CA PRO A 7 17.97 9.05 -21.00
C PRO A 7 17.92 9.87 -19.70
N GLU A 8 18.61 11.01 -19.62
CA GLU A 8 18.60 11.85 -18.42
C GLU A 8 17.28 12.61 -18.22
N THR A 9 16.60 13.00 -19.31
CA THR A 9 15.27 13.62 -19.20
C THR A 9 14.21 12.59 -18.81
N LEU A 10 14.39 11.31 -19.17
CA LEU A 10 13.52 10.23 -18.70
C LEU A 10 13.66 9.96 -17.20
N VAL A 11 14.89 9.98 -16.65
CA VAL A 11 15.12 9.85 -15.19
C VAL A 11 14.48 11.00 -14.43
N PHE A 12 14.59 12.21 -14.96
CA PHE A 12 13.99 13.40 -14.36
C PHE A 12 12.45 13.40 -14.47
N LEU A 13 11.89 12.87 -15.56
CA LEU A 13 10.45 12.68 -15.72
C LEU A 13 9.89 11.58 -14.80
N ALA A 14 10.61 10.47 -14.62
CA ALA A 14 10.25 9.40 -13.69
C ALA A 14 10.27 9.89 -12.21
N SER A 15 11.12 10.88 -11.93
CA SER A 15 11.22 11.51 -10.60
C SER A 15 10.28 12.71 -10.43
N ARG A 16 9.70 13.24 -11.52
CA ARG A 16 8.80 14.40 -11.47
C ARG A 16 7.38 13.96 -11.19
N ARG A 17 6.81 14.57 -10.15
CA ARG A 17 5.40 14.51 -9.76
C ARG A 17 4.52 15.01 -10.92
N LEU A 18 3.96 14.09 -11.68
CA LEU A 18 2.72 14.37 -12.41
C LEU A 18 1.59 14.21 -11.39
N GLU A 19 0.96 15.31 -10.99
CA GLU A 19 -0.30 15.26 -10.22
C GLU A 19 -1.31 14.48 -11.08
N SER A 20 -1.51 13.21 -10.76
CA SER A 20 -2.45 12.33 -11.43
C SER A 20 -3.44 11.80 -10.41
N ALA A 21 -4.66 11.50 -10.85
CA ALA A 21 -5.73 10.98 -10.00
C ALA A 21 -5.33 9.68 -9.27
N ALA A 22 -4.30 8.98 -9.73
CA ALA A 22 -3.70 7.83 -9.08
C ALA A 22 -2.20 8.09 -8.84
N SER A 23 -1.90 8.85 -7.78
CA SER A 23 -0.53 9.15 -7.40
C SER A 23 0.08 7.98 -6.62
N PRO A 24 1.28 7.47 -6.99
CA PRO A 24 1.97 6.45 -6.21
C PRO A 24 2.45 7.03 -4.87
N GLU A 25 2.57 6.17 -3.85
CA GLU A 25 3.18 6.55 -2.59
C GLU A 25 4.69 6.73 -2.77
N TYR A 26 5.16 7.98 -2.79
CA TYR A 26 6.55 8.32 -3.16
C TYR A 26 7.61 7.79 -2.17
N THR A 27 7.22 7.56 -0.91
CA THR A 27 8.06 6.89 0.08
C THR A 27 8.31 5.42 -0.28
N MET A 28 7.37 4.79 -0.99
CA MET A 28 7.46 3.40 -1.44
C MET A 28 8.12 3.27 -2.81
N THR A 29 8.11 4.31 -3.66
CA THR A 29 8.70 4.23 -5.01
C THR A 29 10.20 3.95 -5.01
N SER A 30 10.94 4.46 -4.02
CA SER A 30 12.37 4.12 -3.85
C SER A 30 12.60 2.73 -3.25
N ALA A 31 11.57 2.15 -2.63
CA ALA A 31 11.59 0.81 -2.06
C ALA A 31 11.02 -0.27 -3.00
N MET A 32 10.59 0.12 -4.21
CA MET A 32 10.13 -0.82 -5.23
C MET A 32 11.29 -1.67 -5.72
N LYS A 33 11.15 -2.99 -5.53
CA LYS A 33 12.17 -3.98 -5.84
C LYS A 33 11.54 -5.13 -6.59
N HIS A 34 12.24 -5.57 -7.63
CA HIS A 34 11.92 -6.73 -8.43
C HIS A 34 13.23 -7.25 -9.02
N ASP A 35 13.59 -8.50 -8.72
CA ASP A 35 14.75 -9.15 -9.32
C ASP A 35 14.30 -9.99 -10.52
N PRO A 36 14.59 -9.58 -11.77
CA PRO A 36 14.23 -10.35 -12.96
C PRO A 36 15.00 -11.67 -13.05
N GLU A 37 16.16 -11.79 -12.41
CA GLU A 37 17.02 -12.97 -12.47
C GLU A 37 16.79 -13.94 -11.31
N HIS A 38 15.82 -13.69 -10.43
CA HIS A 38 15.59 -14.52 -9.23
C HIS A 38 15.44 -16.00 -9.57
N TYR A 39 14.58 -16.32 -10.54
CA TYR A 39 14.31 -17.70 -10.94
C TYR A 39 15.48 -18.35 -11.65
N ASP A 40 16.18 -17.62 -12.52
CA ASP A 40 17.35 -18.13 -13.24
C ASP A 40 18.49 -18.43 -12.27
N ARG A 41 18.76 -17.52 -11.34
CA ARG A 41 19.75 -17.70 -10.28
C ARG A 41 19.40 -18.91 -9.41
N ALA A 42 18.17 -18.99 -8.92
CA ALA A 42 17.73 -20.09 -8.07
C ALA A 42 17.75 -21.44 -8.81
N TYR A 43 17.43 -21.46 -10.11
CA TYR A 43 17.49 -22.66 -10.95
C TYR A 43 18.93 -23.13 -11.15
N MET A 44 19.85 -22.21 -11.44
CA MET A 44 21.28 -22.53 -11.59
C MET A 44 21.90 -23.04 -10.29
N LEU A 45 21.51 -22.49 -9.13
CA LEU A 45 21.91 -23.04 -7.83
C LEU A 45 21.37 -24.46 -7.61
N CYS A 46 20.10 -24.73 -7.91
CA CYS A 46 19.50 -26.05 -7.78
C CYS A 46 20.20 -27.10 -8.67
N ARG A 47 20.52 -26.73 -9.91
CA ARG A 47 21.30 -27.56 -10.83
C ARG A 47 22.74 -27.76 -10.36
N GLY A 48 23.37 -26.72 -9.82
CA GLY A 48 24.73 -26.78 -9.26
C GLY A 48 24.84 -27.67 -8.02
N MET A 49 23.76 -27.84 -7.27
CA MET A 49 23.64 -28.80 -6.17
C MET A 49 23.46 -30.26 -6.63
N GLY A 50 23.29 -30.51 -7.93
CA GLY A 50 23.15 -31.85 -8.49
C GLY A 50 21.70 -32.37 -8.57
N SER A 51 20.70 -31.53 -8.30
CA SER A 51 19.29 -31.94 -8.42
C SER A 51 18.85 -32.04 -9.89
N PRO A 52 18.01 -33.03 -10.24
CA PRO A 52 17.44 -33.15 -11.59
C PRO A 52 16.44 -32.02 -11.87
N HIS A 53 16.20 -31.73 -13.15
CA HIS A 53 15.30 -30.65 -13.58
C HIS A 53 13.91 -30.75 -12.93
N SER A 54 13.38 -31.97 -12.77
CA SER A 54 12.08 -32.23 -12.14
C SER A 54 11.97 -31.78 -10.68
N GLN A 55 13.11 -31.64 -9.98
CA GLN A 55 13.16 -31.12 -8.61
C GLN A 55 13.42 -29.60 -8.59
N CYS A 56 13.93 -29.04 -9.68
CA CYS A 56 14.23 -27.61 -9.81
C CYS A 56 13.08 -26.79 -10.42
N THR A 57 11.89 -27.36 -10.60
CA THR A 57 10.69 -26.63 -11.06
C THR A 57 9.91 -25.98 -9.90
N GLY A 58 10.08 -26.47 -8.67
CA GLY A 58 9.45 -25.96 -7.45
C GLY A 58 10.28 -24.89 -6.75
N LEU A 59 10.76 -23.90 -7.49
CA LEU A 59 11.64 -22.86 -6.96
C LEU A 59 10.91 -21.95 -5.95
N PRO A 60 11.59 -21.50 -4.89
CA PRO A 60 11.00 -20.59 -3.93
C PRO A 60 10.64 -19.25 -4.61
N VAL A 61 9.49 -18.69 -4.23
CA VAL A 61 9.06 -17.37 -4.70
C VAL A 61 10.00 -16.30 -4.14
N ASP A 62 10.27 -15.26 -4.93
CA ASP A 62 11.10 -14.14 -4.52
C ASP A 62 10.53 -13.46 -3.26
N THR A 63 11.41 -13.19 -2.31
CA THR A 63 11.08 -12.44 -1.08
C THR A 63 11.50 -10.97 -1.19
N TYR A 64 12.31 -10.62 -2.19
CA TYR A 64 12.79 -9.28 -2.47
C TYR A 64 11.84 -8.49 -3.38
N ILE A 65 10.55 -8.55 -3.02
CA ILE A 65 9.47 -7.88 -3.74
C ILE A 65 9.04 -6.58 -3.04
N THR A 66 8.39 -5.70 -3.79
CA THR A 66 7.77 -4.49 -3.23
C THR A 66 6.79 -4.88 -2.11
N PRO A 67 6.89 -4.23 -0.92
CA PRO A 67 6.02 -4.57 0.21
C PRO A 67 4.55 -4.34 -0.12
N GLN A 68 3.69 -5.24 0.39
CA GLN A 68 2.25 -5.12 0.24
C GLN A 68 1.72 -3.87 0.97
N HIS A 69 0.77 -3.17 0.34
CA HIS A 69 0.19 -1.96 0.90
C HIS A 69 -0.59 -2.27 2.20
N PRO A 70 -0.44 -1.48 3.27
CA PRO A 70 -1.06 -1.75 4.59
C PRO A 70 -2.59 -1.82 4.54
N LEU A 71 -3.22 -1.12 3.59
CA LEU A 71 -4.67 -1.16 3.39
C LEU A 71 -5.24 -2.56 3.18
N TYR A 72 -4.47 -3.46 2.56
CA TYR A 72 -4.93 -4.83 2.35
C TYR A 72 -5.07 -5.61 3.66
N LYS A 73 -4.32 -5.24 4.70
CA LYS A 73 -4.41 -5.87 6.03
C LYS A 73 -5.53 -5.26 6.86
N GLU A 74 -5.68 -3.95 6.79
CA GLU A 74 -6.51 -3.18 7.73
C GLU A 74 -7.97 -3.01 7.25
N PHE A 75 -8.20 -2.97 5.93
CA PHE A 75 -9.52 -2.76 5.33
C PHE A 75 -9.93 -3.88 4.37
N ARG A 76 -9.44 -5.11 4.61
CA ARG A 76 -9.66 -6.26 3.72
C ARG A 76 -11.12 -6.51 3.40
N SER A 77 -12.00 -6.47 4.40
CA SER A 77 -13.44 -6.72 4.22
C SER A 77 -14.09 -5.67 3.33
N GLU A 78 -13.79 -4.39 3.53
CA GLU A 78 -14.37 -3.28 2.79
C GLU A 78 -13.87 -3.23 1.35
N LEU A 79 -12.60 -3.60 1.14
CA LEU A 79 -12.03 -3.78 -0.19
C LEU A 79 -12.72 -4.94 -0.93
N LEU A 80 -12.93 -6.08 -0.27
CA LEU A 80 -13.63 -7.22 -0.88
C LEU A 80 -15.07 -6.87 -1.25
N SER A 81 -15.83 -6.25 -0.35
CA SER A 81 -17.20 -5.82 -0.65
C SER A 81 -17.27 -4.80 -1.80
N GLY A 82 -16.30 -3.88 -1.87
CA GLY A 82 -16.17 -2.96 -2.99
C GLY A 82 -15.85 -3.67 -4.31
N MET A 83 -14.94 -4.65 -4.29
CA MET A 83 -14.60 -5.48 -5.45
C MET A 83 -15.79 -6.31 -5.92
N ASP A 84 -16.57 -6.89 -5.00
CA ASP A 84 -17.77 -7.67 -5.32
C ASP A 84 -18.81 -6.77 -5.99
N CYS A 85 -19.08 -5.58 -5.44
CA CYS A 85 -19.98 -4.60 -6.07
C CYS A 85 -19.53 -4.21 -7.49
N MET A 86 -18.23 -3.95 -7.68
CA MET A 86 -17.67 -3.60 -8.99
C MET A 86 -17.74 -4.77 -9.98
N THR A 87 -17.62 -6.01 -9.48
CA THR A 87 -17.72 -7.23 -10.30
C THR A 87 -19.17 -7.48 -10.74
N GLU A 88 -20.14 -7.26 -9.85
CA GLU A 88 -21.57 -7.48 -10.10
C GLU A 88 -22.20 -6.40 -10.98
N HIS A 89 -21.94 -5.13 -10.67
CA HIS A 89 -22.65 -4.01 -11.30
C HIS A 89 -21.86 -3.33 -12.42
N ARG A 90 -20.53 -3.46 -12.44
CA ARG A 90 -19.61 -2.78 -13.38
C ARG A 90 -19.84 -1.27 -13.53
N ASP A 91 -20.44 -0.65 -12.52
CA ASP A 91 -20.88 0.74 -12.54
C ASP A 91 -20.42 1.41 -11.25
N GLU A 92 -19.48 2.35 -11.40
CA GLU A 92 -18.85 3.05 -10.28
C GLU A 92 -19.87 3.80 -9.41
N SER A 93 -20.92 4.35 -10.04
CA SER A 93 -21.95 5.12 -9.36
C SER A 93 -22.70 4.31 -8.30
N LYS A 94 -22.87 3.00 -8.53
CA LYS A 94 -23.56 2.08 -7.60
C LYS A 94 -22.66 1.65 -6.44
N CYS A 95 -21.35 1.63 -6.66
CA CYS A 95 -20.35 1.20 -5.68
C CYS A 95 -19.67 2.38 -4.94
N HIS A 96 -20.08 3.61 -5.23
CA HIS A 96 -19.49 4.85 -4.71
C HIS A 96 -19.46 4.94 -3.17
N HIS A 97 -20.40 4.28 -2.49
CA HIS A 97 -20.45 4.26 -1.03
C HIS A 97 -19.26 3.51 -0.39
N PHE A 98 -18.73 2.49 -1.08
CA PHE A 98 -17.52 1.77 -0.62
C PHE A 98 -16.26 2.62 -0.82
N THR A 99 -16.15 3.31 -1.97
CA THR A 99 -14.98 4.15 -2.27
C THR A 99 -14.92 5.39 -1.38
N GLU A 100 -16.04 6.06 -1.14
CA GLU A 100 -16.11 7.18 -0.18
C GLU A 100 -15.81 6.74 1.26
N GLY A 101 -16.36 5.58 1.68
CA GLY A 101 -16.14 5.05 3.02
C GLY A 101 -14.65 4.80 3.29
N LEU A 102 -13.97 4.18 2.32
CA LEU A 102 -12.52 3.95 2.37
C LEU A 102 -11.75 5.28 2.35
N TYR A 103 -12.11 6.22 1.47
CA TYR A 103 -11.43 7.52 1.40
C TYR A 103 -11.53 8.30 2.71
N LYS A 104 -12.72 8.32 3.34
CA LYS A 104 -12.94 8.99 4.63
C LYS A 104 -12.08 8.38 5.73
N LYS A 105 -11.94 7.05 5.77
CA LYS A 105 -11.11 6.34 6.76
C LYS A 105 -9.61 6.57 6.56
N LEU A 106 -9.17 6.61 5.30
CA LEU A 106 -7.79 6.88 4.91
C LEU A 106 -7.36 8.33 5.21
N THR A 107 -8.27 9.28 5.02
CA THR A 107 -8.00 10.72 5.19
C THR A 107 -8.39 11.25 6.57
N TRP A 108 -8.95 10.40 7.45
CA TRP A 108 -9.38 10.79 8.78
C TRP A 108 -8.17 11.20 9.64
N LYS A 109 -7.95 12.50 9.77
CA LYS A 109 -7.07 13.07 10.77
C LYS A 109 -7.88 13.28 12.05
N ALA A 110 -7.41 12.71 13.16
CA ALA A 110 -7.98 13.03 14.46
C ALA A 110 -7.97 14.56 14.65
N PRO A 111 -9.09 15.17 15.09
CA PRO A 111 -9.09 16.60 15.36
C PRO A 111 -8.01 16.88 16.40
N GLU A 112 -7.15 17.89 16.13
CA GLU A 112 -6.18 18.32 17.13
C GLU A 112 -6.93 18.63 18.43
N PRO A 113 -6.49 18.08 19.58
CA PRO A 113 -7.22 18.28 20.82
C PRO A 113 -7.27 19.76 21.13
N THR A 114 -8.48 20.33 21.11
CA THR A 114 -8.72 21.70 21.53
C THR A 114 -8.22 21.88 22.96
N THR A 115 -7.78 23.10 23.29
CA THR A 115 -7.15 23.45 24.59
C THR A 115 -7.96 22.98 25.81
N THR A 116 -9.27 22.84 25.68
CA THR A 116 -10.19 22.29 26.67
C THR A 116 -10.00 20.79 26.96
N GLN A 117 -9.69 19.96 25.95
CA GLN A 117 -9.43 18.52 26.14
C GLN A 117 -8.04 18.26 26.74
N LYS A 118 -7.04 19.10 26.42
CA LYS A 118 -5.73 19.04 27.09
C LYS A 118 -5.88 19.34 28.60
N ALA A 119 -6.65 20.35 28.98
CA ALA A 119 -6.92 20.66 30.39
C ALA A 119 -7.63 19.52 31.14
N ALA A 120 -8.62 18.89 30.52
CA ALA A 120 -9.31 17.73 31.09
C ALA A 120 -8.38 16.51 31.27
N THR A 121 -7.42 16.31 30.36
CA THR A 121 -6.45 15.20 30.43
C THR A 121 -5.39 15.42 31.52
N PHE A 122 -4.96 16.67 31.73
CA PHE A 122 -4.06 17.03 32.82
C PHE A 122 -4.74 16.95 34.20
N LEU A 123 -6.00 17.39 34.31
CA LEU A 123 -6.80 17.25 35.54
C LEU A 123 -7.13 15.78 35.84
N GLY A 124 -7.46 14.97 34.83
CA GLY A 124 -7.69 13.53 34.99
C GLY A 124 -6.45 12.75 35.45
N LYS A 125 -5.25 13.12 34.96
CA LYS A 125 -3.98 12.55 35.43
C LYS A 125 -3.62 12.94 36.87
N LEU A 126 -4.04 14.12 37.32
CA LEU A 126 -3.82 14.58 38.71
C LEU A 126 -4.82 13.98 39.71
N VAL A 127 -6.03 13.61 39.26
CA VAL A 127 -7.10 13.06 40.11
C VAL A 127 -7.21 11.53 40.01
N GLY A 128 -6.45 10.88 39.14
CA GLY A 128 -6.39 9.41 39.06
C GLY A 128 -7.66 8.74 38.51
N ILE A 129 -8.53 9.49 37.84
CA ILE A 129 -9.75 8.96 37.22
C ILE A 129 -9.47 8.73 35.73
N LYS A 130 -9.37 7.46 35.34
CA LYS A 130 -9.22 7.02 33.95
C LYS A 130 -10.48 7.38 33.17
N PRO A 131 -10.44 8.21 32.11
CA PRO A 131 -11.63 8.46 31.31
C PRO A 131 -12.00 7.19 30.52
N GLN A 132 -13.24 6.72 30.70
CA GLN A 132 -13.83 5.69 29.86
C GLN A 132 -14.04 6.23 28.43
N PRO A 133 -13.81 5.40 27.39
CA PRO A 133 -14.23 5.75 26.03
C PRO A 133 -15.75 5.67 25.94
N THR A 134 -16.41 6.81 25.73
CA THR A 134 -17.80 6.83 25.27
C THR A 134 -17.82 6.57 23.76
N SER A 135 -18.69 5.62 23.39
CA SER A 135 -19.10 5.12 22.07
C SER A 135 -18.84 6.01 20.86
#